data_AF-A0AA43ECT7-F1
#
_entry.id   AF-A0AA43ECT7-F1
#
_cell.length_a   1.000
_cell.length_b   1.000
_cell.length_c   1.000
_cell.angle_alpha   90.00
_cell.angle_beta   90.00
_cell.angle_gamma   90.00
#
_symmetry.space_group_name_H-M   'P 1'
#
loop_
_entity.id
_entity.type
_entity.pdbx_description
1 polymer ?
#
loop_
_entity_poly.entity_id
_entity_poly.type
_entity_poly.pdbx_seq_one_letter_code
_entity_poly.pdbx_strand_id
1 'polypeptide(L)'
;MKKVLMLALAITMVAGYAMADDIGIFTDQVGGTNCEYTATGIGPLDVYVVHRTTGTTGSQFKLVNSSSWSFNASVLGGYLAIGDAFVDLSLAYGGCLAGPSLAVVKLSGFTFPFPAPPCGQISVVAAPNKPGVIAVDCGFAELPATAGKIVFGNDGTCPCIEPNATEESTWGKVKSLYR
;
A
#
# COMPACT_ATOMS: atom_id res chain seq x y z
N MET A 1 -8.55 49.19 -11.57
CA MET A 1 -8.97 47.94 -12.23
C MET A 1 -7.80 46.97 -12.53
N LYS A 2 -6.58 47.42 -12.84
CA LYS A 2 -5.40 46.52 -13.07
C LYS A 2 -4.94 45.69 -11.85
N LYS A 3 -5.17 46.14 -10.61
CA LYS A 3 -4.71 45.45 -9.39
C LYS A 3 -5.54 44.21 -9.00
N VAL A 4 -6.79 44.11 -9.47
CA VAL A 4 -7.67 42.96 -9.19
C VAL A 4 -7.32 41.77 -10.08
N LEU A 5 -6.78 42.02 -11.28
CA LEU A 5 -6.39 40.97 -12.23
C LEU A 5 -5.12 40.21 -11.79
N MET A 6 -4.19 40.86 -11.09
CA MET A 6 -2.97 40.21 -10.59
C MET A 6 -3.22 39.26 -9.41
N LEU A 7 -4.26 39.50 -8.60
CA LEU A 7 -4.59 38.63 -7.47
C LEU A 7 -5.25 37.31 -7.93
N ALA A 8 -6.01 37.36 -9.03
CA ALA A 8 -6.66 36.17 -9.58
C ALA A 8 -5.69 35.21 -10.29
N LEU A 9 -4.58 35.72 -10.85
CA LEU A 9 -3.57 34.91 -11.55
C LEU A 9 -2.60 34.18 -10.58
N ALA A 10 -2.50 34.64 -9.33
CA ALA A 10 -1.65 34.01 -8.30
C ALA A 10 -2.28 32.75 -7.67
N ILE A 11 -3.59 32.53 -7.83
CA ILE A 11 -4.32 31.43 -7.19
C ILE A 11 -4.32 30.16 -8.06
N THR A 12 -3.92 30.24 -9.33
CA THR A 12 -4.00 29.12 -10.29
C THR A 12 -2.74 28.24 -10.42
N MET A 13 -1.68 28.45 -9.62
CA MET A 13 -0.37 27.84 -9.89
C MET A 13 0.07 26.67 -9.01
N VAL A 14 -0.77 26.10 -8.15
CA VAL A 14 -0.40 24.88 -7.39
C VAL A 14 -1.47 23.81 -7.48
N ALA A 15 -1.81 23.41 -8.71
CA ALA A 15 -2.37 22.08 -8.95
C ALA A 15 -1.19 21.09 -9.03
N GLY A 16 -0.56 20.83 -7.89
CA GLY A 16 0.35 19.70 -7.78
C GLY A 16 -0.46 18.43 -8.03
N TYR A 17 -0.10 17.68 -9.06
CA TYR A 17 -0.61 16.32 -9.23
C TYR A 17 -0.07 15.51 -8.04
N ALA A 18 -0.89 15.29 -7.02
CA ALA A 18 -0.61 14.31 -5.99
C ALA A 18 -0.76 12.93 -6.62
N MET A 19 0.28 12.47 -7.31
CA MET A 19 0.43 11.09 -7.70
C MET A 19 0.82 10.36 -6.43
N ALA A 20 -0.18 9.94 -5.65
CA ALA A 20 0.04 9.12 -4.48
C ALA A 20 0.40 7.72 -4.97
N ASP A 21 1.68 7.38 -4.93
CA ASP A 21 2.12 6.00 -5.02
C ASP A 21 1.46 5.19 -3.89
N ASP A 22 1.05 3.97 -4.18
CA ASP A 22 0.31 3.13 -3.24
C ASP A 22 0.97 1.75 -3.12
N ILE A 23 1.22 1.32 -1.90
CA ILE A 23 1.77 -0.01 -1.61
C ILE A 23 0.74 -0.78 -0.80
N GLY A 24 0.01 -1.66 -1.50
CA GLY A 24 -1.09 -2.44 -0.94
C GLY A 24 -0.84 -3.95 -0.94
N ILE A 25 -1.76 -4.70 -0.33
CA ILE A 25 -1.73 -6.17 -0.28
C ILE A 25 -2.98 -6.70 -0.95
N PHE A 26 -2.79 -7.64 -1.88
CA PHE A 26 -3.83 -8.10 -2.79
C PHE A 26 -3.80 -9.62 -2.95
N THR A 27 -4.90 -10.20 -3.38
CA THR A 27 -5.00 -11.65 -3.66
C THR A 27 -4.39 -12.04 -5.02
N ASP A 28 -3.98 -11.06 -5.82
CA ASP A 28 -3.35 -11.25 -7.13
C ASP A 28 -2.16 -10.31 -7.32
N GLN A 29 -1.32 -10.60 -8.32
CA GLN A 29 -0.14 -9.81 -8.65
C GLN A 29 -0.45 -8.49 -9.36
N VAL A 30 -1.69 -8.29 -9.82
CA VAL A 30 -2.11 -7.13 -10.61
C VAL A 30 -2.64 -6.01 -9.70
N GLY A 31 -2.93 -6.29 -8.44
CA GLY A 31 -3.43 -5.30 -7.50
C GLY A 31 -4.91 -4.99 -7.71
N GLY A 32 -5.74 -6.03 -7.87
CA GLY A 32 -7.21 -5.89 -7.96
C GLY A 32 -7.85 -5.28 -6.70
N THR A 33 -9.16 -5.09 -6.69
CA THR A 33 -9.91 -4.37 -5.62
C THR A 33 -10.25 -5.20 -4.37
N ASN A 34 -9.45 -6.21 -4.05
CA ASN A 34 -9.76 -7.13 -2.96
C ASN A 34 -8.86 -6.87 -1.76
N CYS A 35 -9.32 -6.01 -0.87
CA CYS A 35 -8.71 -5.85 0.44
C CYS A 35 -9.20 -6.88 1.46
N GLU A 36 -10.19 -7.70 1.10
CA GLU A 36 -10.70 -8.77 1.92
C GLU A 36 -10.45 -10.12 1.27
N TYR A 37 -10.09 -11.10 2.09
CA TYR A 37 -10.03 -12.50 1.73
C TYR A 37 -10.92 -13.32 2.66
N THR A 38 -11.88 -14.02 2.08
CA THR A 38 -12.68 -15.05 2.75
C THR A 38 -12.11 -16.42 2.40
N ALA A 39 -11.63 -17.16 3.39
CA ALA A 39 -11.16 -18.53 3.19
C ALA A 39 -12.32 -19.45 2.82
N THR A 40 -12.23 -20.12 1.67
CA THR A 40 -13.26 -21.04 1.18
C THR A 40 -12.96 -22.51 1.51
N GLY A 41 -11.80 -22.81 2.09
CA GLY A 41 -11.37 -24.16 2.42
C GLY A 41 -10.01 -24.21 3.10
N ILE A 42 -9.50 -25.43 3.33
CA ILE A 42 -8.12 -25.66 3.75
C ILE A 42 -7.23 -25.63 2.50
N GLY A 43 -6.17 -24.83 2.51
CA GLY A 43 -5.24 -24.83 1.40
C GLY A 43 -4.18 -23.73 1.43
N PRO A 44 -3.25 -23.77 0.47
CA PRO A 44 -2.27 -22.72 0.30
C PRO A 44 -2.96 -21.40 -0.04
N LEU A 45 -2.43 -20.32 0.51
CA LEU A 45 -2.86 -18.96 0.22
C LEU A 45 -1.65 -18.13 -0.15
N ASP A 46 -1.73 -17.53 -1.33
CA ASP A 46 -0.78 -16.54 -1.79
C ASP A 46 -1.44 -15.18 -1.81
N VAL A 47 -0.81 -14.21 -1.15
CA VAL A 47 -1.16 -12.78 -1.26
C VAL A 47 0.08 -12.00 -1.66
N TYR A 48 -0.11 -10.87 -2.30
CA TYR A 48 0.95 -10.13 -2.96
C TYR A 48 0.98 -8.69 -2.45
N VAL A 49 2.16 -8.21 -2.09
CA VAL A 49 2.39 -6.78 -1.91
C VAL A 49 2.61 -6.19 -3.30
N VAL A 50 1.78 -5.23 -3.68
CA VAL A 50 1.81 -4.58 -4.99
C VAL A 50 2.03 -3.09 -4.79
N HIS A 51 3.03 -2.56 -5.49
CA HIS A 51 3.30 -1.14 -5.59
C HIS A 51 2.64 -0.60 -6.87
N ARG A 52 1.56 0.18 -6.70
CA ARG A 52 0.89 0.92 -7.77
C ARG A 52 1.53 2.29 -7.88
N THR A 53 2.13 2.57 -9.03
CA THR A 53 3.00 3.72 -9.23
C THR A 53 2.96 4.17 -10.68
N THR A 54 3.39 5.40 -10.93
CA THR A 54 3.57 5.92 -12.29
C THR A 54 5.04 6.07 -12.68
N GLY A 55 5.97 5.80 -11.75
CA GLY A 55 7.39 5.98 -11.98
C GLY A 55 8.19 5.92 -10.68
N THR A 56 8.75 4.76 -10.38
CA THR A 56 9.51 4.52 -9.14
C THR A 56 10.78 3.72 -9.42
N THR A 57 11.80 3.92 -8.60
CA THR A 57 13.06 3.17 -8.61
C THR A 57 13.22 2.25 -7.40
N GLY A 58 12.35 2.38 -6.40
CA GLY A 58 12.39 1.56 -5.21
C GLY A 58 11.30 1.89 -4.19
N SER A 59 11.25 1.11 -3.12
CA SER A 59 10.31 1.32 -2.02
C SER A 59 10.90 0.83 -0.70
N GLN A 60 10.50 1.44 0.42
CA GLN A 60 10.82 0.96 1.75
C GLN A 60 9.58 0.89 2.64
N PHE A 61 9.34 -0.28 3.22
CA PHE A 61 8.19 -0.56 4.08
C PHE A 61 8.47 -1.75 5.00
N LYS A 62 7.56 -2.02 5.92
CA LYS A 62 7.48 -3.31 6.62
C LYS A 62 6.04 -3.80 6.66
N LEU A 63 5.89 -5.08 6.93
CA LEU A 63 4.60 -5.75 7.09
C LEU A 63 4.34 -6.03 8.56
N VAL A 64 3.10 -5.82 8.98
CA VAL A 64 2.62 -6.22 10.31
C VAL A 64 1.51 -7.24 10.11
N ASN A 65 1.75 -8.45 10.58
CA ASN A 65 0.77 -9.53 10.61
C ASN A 65 0.13 -9.61 12.00
N SER A 66 -1.18 -9.39 12.06
CA SER A 66 -2.01 -9.55 13.25
C SER A 66 -2.98 -10.74 13.14
N SER A 67 -2.92 -11.48 12.03
CA SER A 67 -3.63 -12.74 11.89
C SER A 67 -2.96 -13.84 12.71
N SER A 68 -3.71 -14.89 13.03
CA SER A 68 -3.17 -16.12 13.62
C SER A 68 -2.47 -17.02 12.59
N TRP A 69 -2.47 -16.64 11.31
CA TRP A 69 -1.82 -17.39 10.24
C TRP A 69 -0.38 -16.96 10.05
N SER A 70 0.49 -17.93 9.79
CA SER A 70 1.89 -17.68 9.47
C SER A 70 2.06 -17.51 7.97
N PHE A 71 2.85 -16.51 7.58
CA PHE A 71 3.19 -16.23 6.19
C PHE A 71 4.71 -16.19 6.03
N ASN A 72 5.19 -16.75 4.93
CA ASN A 72 6.57 -16.60 4.47
C ASN A 72 6.61 -15.56 3.35
N ALA A 73 7.51 -14.58 3.47
CA ALA A 73 7.68 -13.53 2.48
C ALA A 73 8.82 -13.87 1.52
N SER A 74 8.56 -13.68 0.23
CA SER A 74 9.55 -13.86 -0.84
C SER A 74 9.48 -12.67 -1.80
N VAL A 75 10.63 -12.08 -2.11
CA VAL A 75 10.71 -10.94 -3.03
C VAL A 75 10.53 -11.44 -4.47
N LEU A 76 9.74 -10.70 -5.25
CA LEU A 76 9.46 -11.01 -6.66
C LEU A 76 10.28 -10.12 -7.60
N GLY A 77 10.18 -10.38 -8.92
CA GLY A 77 10.66 -9.47 -9.96
C GLY A 77 12.18 -9.34 -10.12
N GLY A 78 12.98 -10.10 -9.35
CA GLY A 78 14.44 -10.00 -9.38
C GLY A 78 14.97 -8.70 -8.78
N TYR A 79 14.16 -8.02 -7.96
CA TYR A 79 14.54 -6.78 -7.30
C TYR A 79 15.64 -7.02 -6.26
N LEU A 80 16.53 -6.03 -6.11
CA LEU A 80 17.51 -6.06 -5.03
C LEU A 80 16.80 -5.74 -3.73
N ALA A 81 16.84 -6.68 -2.79
CA ALA A 81 16.21 -6.52 -1.48
C ALA A 81 17.26 -6.43 -0.38
N ILE A 82 17.03 -5.51 0.55
CA ILE A 82 17.81 -5.38 1.79
C ILE A 82 16.82 -5.46 2.96
N GLY A 83 17.10 -6.37 3.89
CA GLY A 83 16.31 -6.56 5.11
C GLY A 83 15.23 -7.65 4.99
N ASP A 84 14.24 -7.58 5.87
CA ASP A 84 13.17 -8.58 6.02
C ASP A 84 11.80 -7.91 5.94
N ALA A 85 10.85 -8.55 5.25
CA ALA A 85 9.51 -8.00 5.01
C ALA A 85 8.75 -7.63 6.28
N PHE A 86 9.00 -8.30 7.42
CA PHE A 86 8.32 -8.05 8.70
C PHE A 86 9.12 -7.16 9.66
N VAL A 87 10.35 -6.78 9.30
CA VAL A 87 11.21 -5.92 10.13
C VAL A 87 11.42 -4.56 9.48
N ASP A 88 12.03 -4.56 8.30
CA ASP A 88 12.37 -3.40 7.47
C ASP A 88 12.80 -3.96 6.12
N LEU A 89 12.02 -3.71 5.07
CA LEU A 89 12.33 -4.14 3.72
C LEU A 89 12.53 -2.93 2.81
N SER A 90 13.74 -2.82 2.29
CA SER A 90 14.09 -1.87 1.23
C SER A 90 14.25 -2.63 -0.09
N LEU A 91 13.55 -2.18 -1.12
CA LEU A 91 13.58 -2.75 -2.46
C LEU A 91 14.11 -1.72 -3.45
N ALA A 92 15.10 -2.12 -4.25
CA ALA A 92 15.56 -1.37 -5.42
C ALA A 92 15.19 -2.13 -6.69
N TYR A 93 14.52 -1.45 -7.62
CA TYR A 93 13.98 -2.06 -8.83
C TYR A 93 15.00 -2.14 -9.98
N GLY A 94 16.22 -1.65 -9.78
CA GLY A 94 17.30 -1.66 -10.77
C GLY A 94 17.16 -0.62 -11.89
N GLY A 95 16.03 0.09 -11.95
CA GLY A 95 15.76 1.18 -12.89
C GLY A 95 14.42 1.87 -12.58
N CYS A 96 14.12 2.91 -13.34
CA CYS A 96 12.83 3.59 -13.27
C CYS A 96 11.76 2.69 -13.91
N LEU A 97 10.86 2.15 -13.10
CA LEU A 97 9.73 1.36 -13.55
C LEU A 97 8.46 2.21 -13.53
N ALA A 98 7.82 2.34 -14.69
CA ALA A 98 6.52 2.96 -14.86
C ALA A 98 5.54 1.89 -15.34
N GLY A 99 4.57 1.55 -14.50
CA GLY A 99 3.55 0.54 -14.81
C GLY A 99 2.45 0.57 -13.75
N PRO A 100 1.20 0.25 -14.11
CA PRO A 100 0.06 0.46 -13.21
C PRO A 100 0.18 -0.31 -11.89
N SER A 101 0.91 -1.44 -11.88
CA SER A 101 1.05 -2.34 -10.75
C SER A 101 2.37 -3.11 -10.83
N LEU A 102 3.16 -3.11 -9.75
CA LEU A 102 4.37 -3.90 -9.60
C LEU A 102 4.22 -4.86 -8.41
N ALA A 103 4.11 -6.17 -8.66
CA ALA A 103 4.14 -7.16 -7.57
C ALA A 103 5.57 -7.28 -7.03
N VAL A 104 5.77 -6.86 -5.78
CA VAL A 104 7.10 -6.74 -5.18
C VAL A 104 7.42 -7.84 -4.18
N VAL A 105 6.41 -8.33 -3.46
CA VAL A 105 6.57 -9.42 -2.48
C VAL A 105 5.40 -10.38 -2.62
N LYS A 106 5.69 -11.68 -2.57
CA LYS A 106 4.71 -12.75 -2.39
C LYS A 106 4.75 -13.25 -0.95
N LEU A 107 3.61 -13.22 -0.28
CA LEU A 107 3.39 -13.84 1.02
C LEU A 107 2.69 -15.18 0.80
N SER A 108 3.39 -16.26 1.10
CA SER A 108 2.85 -17.62 1.00
C SER A 108 2.49 -18.12 2.40
N GLY A 109 1.24 -18.50 2.59
CA GLY A 109 0.71 -19.01 3.84
C GLY A 109 -0.19 -20.22 3.63
N PHE A 110 -0.84 -20.66 4.70
CA PHE A 110 -1.79 -21.76 4.66
C PHE A 110 -3.04 -21.39 5.46
N THR A 111 -4.21 -21.65 4.89
CA THR A 111 -5.50 -21.28 5.47
C THR A 111 -6.13 -22.47 6.16
N PHE A 112 -6.78 -22.19 7.30
CA PHE A 112 -7.61 -23.15 8.02
C PHE A 112 -8.98 -22.50 8.23
N PRO A 113 -10.09 -23.13 7.80
CA PRO A 113 -11.41 -22.54 7.89
C PRO A 113 -11.96 -22.52 9.32
N PHE A 114 -11.40 -23.32 10.25
CA PHE A 114 -11.91 -23.42 11.61
C PHE A 114 -10.83 -23.54 12.70
N PRO A 115 -10.94 -22.72 13.77
CA PRO A 115 -11.75 -21.49 13.82
C PRO A 115 -11.11 -20.43 12.91
N ALA A 116 -11.92 -19.83 12.01
CA ALA A 116 -11.46 -18.66 11.26
C ALA A 116 -11.00 -17.58 12.27
N PRO A 117 -9.86 -16.90 12.03
CA PRO A 117 -9.42 -15.84 12.92
C PRO A 117 -10.53 -14.78 13.01
N PRO A 118 -10.99 -14.35 14.20
CA PRO A 118 -12.11 -13.43 14.33
C PRO A 118 -11.84 -12.05 13.69
N CYS A 119 -10.57 -11.71 13.47
CA CYS A 119 -10.17 -10.68 12.53
C CYS A 119 -8.65 -10.76 12.34
N GLY A 120 -8.20 -11.39 11.27
CA GLY A 120 -6.79 -11.36 10.92
C GLY A 120 -6.52 -10.25 9.92
N GLN A 121 -5.45 -9.47 10.05
CA GLN A 121 -5.03 -8.59 8.96
C GLN A 121 -3.51 -8.59 8.81
N ILE A 122 -3.07 -8.42 7.57
CA ILE A 122 -1.70 -8.01 7.25
C ILE A 122 -1.78 -6.60 6.69
N SER A 123 -0.92 -5.73 7.20
CA SER A 123 -0.84 -4.33 6.78
C SER A 123 0.57 -3.97 6.37
N VAL A 124 0.67 -3.13 5.34
CA VAL A 124 1.89 -2.39 5.02
C VAL A 124 1.95 -1.23 6.00
N VAL A 125 3.11 -0.99 6.60
CA VAL A 125 3.35 0.15 7.49
C VAL A 125 4.76 0.71 7.26
N ALA A 126 5.01 1.90 7.82
CA ALA A 126 6.33 2.52 7.78
C ALA A 126 7.41 1.61 8.37
N ALA A 127 8.56 1.55 7.69
CA ALA A 127 9.76 0.92 8.23
C ALA A 127 10.23 1.64 9.52
N PRO A 128 11.02 0.99 10.39
CA PRO A 128 11.57 1.62 11.59
C PRO A 128 12.32 2.91 11.23
N ASN A 129 12.12 3.97 12.02
CA ASN A 129 12.74 5.29 11.82
C ASN A 129 12.32 6.05 10.55
N LYS A 130 11.29 5.59 9.81
CA LYS A 130 10.68 6.35 8.72
C LYS A 130 9.33 6.95 9.17
N PRO A 131 8.99 8.17 8.72
CA PRO A 131 7.73 8.83 9.08
C PRO A 131 6.50 8.23 8.37
N GLY A 132 6.71 7.43 7.31
CA GLY A 132 5.67 6.82 6.50
C GLY A 132 6.23 5.69 5.65
N VAL A 133 5.37 5.07 4.84
CA VAL A 133 5.82 4.19 3.76
C VAL A 133 6.49 5.05 2.68
N ILE A 134 7.65 4.60 2.20
CA ILE A 134 8.46 5.39 1.28
C ILE A 134 8.45 4.72 -0.10
N ALA A 135 8.17 5.50 -1.14
CA ALA A 135 8.50 5.18 -2.52
C ALA A 135 9.66 6.10 -2.96
N VAL A 136 10.52 5.61 -3.84
CA VAL A 136 11.60 6.41 -4.43
C VAL A 136 11.23 6.68 -5.88
N ASP A 137 11.15 7.94 -6.28
CA ASP A 137 10.79 8.30 -7.65
C ASP A 137 11.96 8.03 -8.63
N CYS A 138 11.74 8.33 -9.91
CA CYS A 138 12.78 8.18 -10.94
C CYS A 138 13.89 9.24 -10.88
N GLY A 139 13.72 10.29 -10.09
CA GLY A 139 14.75 11.28 -9.73
C GLY A 139 15.52 10.93 -8.45
N PHE A 140 15.30 9.75 -7.88
CA PHE A 140 15.86 9.31 -6.60
C PHE A 140 15.40 10.14 -5.38
N ALA A 141 14.25 10.81 -5.47
CA ALA A 141 13.62 11.47 -4.34
C ALA A 141 12.76 10.49 -3.55
N GLU A 142 12.88 10.51 -2.22
CA GLU A 142 11.96 9.80 -1.32
C GLU A 142 10.63 10.55 -1.25
N LEU A 143 9.55 9.87 -1.64
CA LEU A 143 8.18 10.34 -1.59
C LEU A 143 7.35 9.48 -0.62
N PRO A 144 6.41 10.07 0.12
CA PRO A 144 5.48 9.28 0.91
C PRO A 144 4.53 8.51 -0.02
N ALA A 145 4.32 7.23 0.26
CA ALA A 145 3.33 6.38 -0.39
C ALA A 145 2.22 5.99 0.59
N THR A 146 1.02 5.73 0.07
CA THR A 146 -0.09 5.21 0.87
C THR A 146 0.13 3.74 1.20
N ALA A 147 -0.37 3.33 2.36
CA ALA A 147 -0.18 1.98 2.87
C ALA A 147 -1.51 1.22 2.83
N GLY A 148 -1.52 0.05 2.20
CA GLY A 148 -2.67 -0.83 2.13
C GLY A 148 -2.62 -1.97 3.15
N LYS A 149 -3.74 -2.69 3.25
CA LYS A 149 -3.88 -3.88 4.09
C LYS A 149 -4.81 -4.88 3.44
N ILE A 150 -4.68 -6.14 3.86
CA ILE A 150 -5.64 -7.20 3.57
C ILE A 150 -6.20 -7.76 4.87
N VAL A 151 -7.51 -8.00 4.89
CA VAL A 151 -8.26 -8.57 6.02
C VAL A 151 -8.65 -10.01 5.70
N PHE A 152 -8.51 -10.88 6.68
CA PHE A 152 -8.85 -12.29 6.65
C PHE A 152 -10.02 -12.56 7.59
N GLY A 153 -11.05 -13.24 7.09
CA GLY A 153 -12.16 -13.71 7.92
C GLY A 153 -13.02 -12.58 8.48
N ASN A 154 -13.53 -11.70 7.61
CA ASN A 154 -14.40 -10.59 8.02
C ASN A 154 -15.73 -11.12 8.59
N ASP A 155 -15.80 -11.24 9.91
CA ASP A 155 -17.02 -11.54 10.66
C ASP A 155 -17.86 -10.27 10.93
N GLY A 156 -17.49 -9.14 10.32
CA GLY A 156 -18.07 -7.82 10.55
C GLY A 156 -17.36 -7.01 11.65
N THR A 157 -16.43 -7.60 12.41
CA THR A 157 -15.66 -6.88 13.45
C THR A 157 -14.49 -6.09 12.90
N CYS A 158 -14.03 -6.40 11.69
CA CYS A 158 -13.02 -5.61 10.99
C CYS A 158 -13.35 -5.42 9.52
N PRO A 159 -14.18 -4.42 9.20
CA PRO A 159 -14.54 -4.14 7.83
C PRO A 159 -13.27 -3.83 7.05
N CYS A 160 -13.16 -4.45 5.89
CA CYS A 160 -12.14 -4.05 4.96
C CYS A 160 -12.50 -2.71 4.33
N ILE A 161 -11.96 -1.65 4.92
CA ILE A 161 -12.02 -0.31 4.36
C ILE A 161 -10.73 -0.18 3.55
N GLU A 162 -10.76 -0.53 2.24
CA GLU A 162 -9.73 -0.11 1.28
C GLU A 162 -9.43 1.36 1.51
N PRO A 163 -8.14 1.79 1.38
CA PRO A 163 -7.64 3.02 1.95
C PRO A 163 -8.71 4.08 1.85
N ASN A 164 -9.27 4.40 3.02
CA ASN A 164 -10.24 5.45 3.16
C ASN A 164 -9.61 6.62 2.39
N ALA A 165 -10.35 7.30 1.51
CA ALA A 165 -9.87 8.43 0.73
C ALA A 165 -9.49 9.66 1.61
N THR A 166 -9.08 9.39 2.85
CA THR A 166 -8.94 10.22 4.02
C THR A 166 -7.71 9.81 4.85
N GLU A 167 -6.65 9.24 4.27
CA GLU A 167 -5.33 9.49 4.87
C GLU A 167 -4.99 10.99 4.73
N GLU A 168 -4.14 11.52 5.62
CA GLU A 168 -4.07 12.93 6.02
C GLU A 168 -3.71 13.97 4.92
N SER A 169 -3.71 13.63 3.64
CA SER A 169 -3.54 14.59 2.53
C SER A 169 -4.88 15.22 2.10
N THR A 170 -5.37 16.11 2.97
CA THR A 170 -6.18 17.32 2.67
C THR A 170 -7.60 17.22 2.08
N TRP A 171 -7.93 16.31 1.16
CA TRP A 171 -9.28 16.28 0.55
C TRP A 171 -10.28 15.36 1.27
N GLY A 172 -9.78 14.31 1.93
CA GLY A 172 -10.64 13.36 2.65
C GLY A 172 -11.33 13.95 3.88
N LYS A 173 -10.63 14.82 4.64
CA LYS A 173 -11.22 15.56 5.78
C LYS A 173 -12.38 16.47 5.35
N VAL A 174 -12.35 17.00 4.12
CA VAL A 174 -13.41 17.87 3.62
C VAL A 174 -14.67 17.07 3.34
N LYS A 175 -14.56 15.88 2.76
CA LYS A 175 -15.72 15.05 2.44
C LYS A 175 -16.37 14.39 3.66
N SER A 176 -15.61 14.09 4.72
CA SER A 176 -16.16 13.50 5.95
C SER A 176 -16.97 14.48 6.80
N LEU A 177 -16.82 15.79 6.58
CA LEU A 177 -17.60 16.84 7.27
C LEU A 177 -19.00 17.09 6.70
N TYR A 178 -19.33 16.53 5.52
CA TYR A 178 -20.64 16.69 4.86
C TYR A 178 -21.50 15.40 4.90
N ARG A 179 -21.25 14.50 5.85
CA ARG A 179 -22.12 13.36 6.15
C ARG A 179 -22.93 13.59 7.41
#